data_AF-A0A2T2QWN0-F1
#
_entry.id   AF-A0A2T2QWN0-F1
#
_cell.length_a   1.000
_cell.length_b   1.000
_cell.length_c   1.000
_cell.angle_alpha   90.00
_cell.angle_beta   90.00
_cell.angle_gamma   90.00
#
_symmetry.space_group_name_H-M   'P 1'
#
loop_
_entity.id
_entity.type
_entity.pdbx_description
1 polymer ?
#
loop_
_entity_poly.entity_id
_entity_poly.type
_entity_poly.pdbx_seq_one_letter_code
_entity_poly.pdbx_strand_id
1 'polypeptide(L)'
;MTIGEDPETDPVPSGSGPRYRCIDVQEGITYNDCMSKTFNIAMPEELAEQIDEQARRQGSNRSDFIRAAVREQLEQLQRWQTLTREARQNYTGSRLTEQEVADTVRAHRDEHS
;
A
#
# COMPACT_ATOMS: atom_id res chain seq x y z
N MET A 1 44.36 21.56 -62.21
CA MET A 1 44.31 22.40 -61.01
C MET A 1 43.62 21.60 -59.90
N THR A 2 44.39 21.32 -58.84
CA THR A 2 44.01 21.32 -57.40
C THR A 2 42.71 20.67 -56.91
N ILE A 3 42.89 19.55 -56.20
CA ILE A 3 42.49 19.23 -54.81
C ILE A 3 41.60 20.27 -54.10
N GLY A 4 40.57 19.83 -53.38
CA GLY A 4 40.05 20.57 -52.22
C GLY A 4 38.70 20.12 -51.66
N GLU A 5 38.74 19.40 -50.55
CA GLU A 5 37.92 19.60 -49.33
C GLU A 5 36.47 19.02 -49.23
N ASP A 6 36.35 18.00 -48.37
CA ASP A 6 35.18 17.68 -47.52
C ASP A 6 34.80 18.88 -46.59
N PRO A 7 33.83 18.77 -45.65
CA PRO A 7 32.41 18.44 -45.70
C PRO A 7 31.54 19.52 -44.98
N GLU A 8 30.34 19.87 -45.46
CA GLU A 8 29.51 20.90 -44.79
C GLU A 8 28.21 20.33 -44.19
N THR A 9 28.33 19.95 -42.92
CA THR A 9 27.46 20.29 -41.78
C THR A 9 25.96 19.97 -41.85
N ASP A 10 25.59 18.73 -41.46
CA ASP A 10 24.30 18.51 -40.78
C ASP A 10 24.32 19.22 -39.41
N PRO A 11 23.29 20.01 -39.05
CA PRO A 11 23.25 20.66 -37.74
C PRO A 11 23.02 19.64 -36.63
N VAL A 12 24.00 19.58 -35.73
CA VAL A 12 23.96 18.89 -34.43
C VAL A 12 22.93 19.55 -33.51
N PRO A 13 21.94 18.84 -32.95
CA PRO A 13 21.31 19.28 -31.71
C PRO A 13 22.26 19.03 -30.54
N SER A 14 22.76 20.13 -29.99
CA SER A 14 23.68 20.26 -28.87
C SER A 14 23.12 19.79 -27.53
N GLY A 15 23.97 19.13 -26.72
CA GLY A 15 23.96 19.20 -25.26
C GLY A 15 23.05 18.20 -24.54
N SER A 16 23.55 17.05 -24.08
CA SER A 16 24.35 16.83 -22.85
C SER A 16 23.51 16.68 -21.56
N GLY A 17 22.88 15.52 -21.40
CA GLY A 17 22.52 14.96 -20.09
C GLY A 17 23.49 13.81 -19.74
N PRO A 18 23.74 13.53 -18.44
CA PRO A 18 24.70 12.50 -18.05
C PRO A 18 24.31 11.12 -18.61
N ARG A 19 25.22 10.51 -19.38
CA ARG A 19 25.12 9.12 -19.79
C ARG A 19 25.41 8.23 -18.59
N TYR A 20 24.37 7.80 -17.89
CA TYR A 20 24.51 6.69 -16.96
C TYR A 20 24.98 5.46 -17.76
N ARG A 21 26.23 5.04 -17.57
CA ARG A 21 26.69 3.71 -17.97
C ARG A 21 25.92 2.73 -17.11
N CYS A 22 24.92 2.10 -17.70
CA CYS A 22 24.34 0.90 -17.12
C CYS A 22 25.44 -0.15 -17.16
N ILE A 23 25.90 -0.57 -15.99
CA ILE A 23 26.70 -1.78 -15.88
C ILE A 23 25.74 -2.93 -16.17
N ASP A 24 26.01 -3.70 -17.22
CA ASP A 24 25.30 -4.95 -17.48
C ASP A 24 25.64 -5.94 -16.37
N VAL A 25 24.83 -5.96 -15.31
CA VAL A 25 24.80 -7.06 -14.36
C VAL A 25 23.85 -8.10 -14.94
N GLN A 26 24.38 -8.96 -15.81
CA GLN A 26 23.69 -10.19 -16.21
C GLN A 26 23.76 -11.19 -15.05
N GLU A 27 22.89 -11.03 -14.06
CA GLU A 27 22.50 -12.12 -13.18
C GLU A 27 20.99 -12.28 -13.23
N GLY A 28 20.57 -13.36 -13.90
CA GLY A 28 19.18 -13.69 -14.11
C GLY A 28 18.46 -13.93 -12.80
N ILE A 29 17.60 -12.99 -12.43
CA ILE A 29 16.43 -13.28 -11.60
C ILE A 29 15.27 -13.44 -12.57
N THR A 30 15.00 -14.68 -12.97
CA THR A 30 13.74 -15.04 -13.61
C THR A 30 12.63 -14.82 -12.58
N TYR A 31 11.98 -13.66 -12.62
CA TYR A 31 10.69 -13.49 -11.96
C TYR A 31 9.73 -14.42 -12.70
N ASN A 32 9.34 -15.52 -12.06
CA ASN A 32 8.15 -16.26 -12.46
C ASN A 32 7.02 -15.24 -12.66
N ASP A 33 6.49 -15.17 -13.88
CA ASP A 33 5.31 -14.38 -14.21
C ASP A 33 4.11 -14.91 -13.40
N CYS A 34 3.93 -14.38 -12.19
CA CYS A 34 2.99 -14.89 -11.19
C CYS A 34 1.73 -14.01 -11.08
N MET A 35 0.97 -13.85 -12.16
CA MET A 35 -0.43 -13.35 -12.14
C MET A 35 -0.69 -12.12 -11.24
N SER A 36 0.25 -11.19 -11.14
CA SER A 36 0.08 -10.00 -10.31
C SER A 36 -0.70 -8.94 -11.08
N LYS A 37 -1.73 -8.35 -10.46
CA LYS A 37 -2.46 -7.21 -11.04
C LYS A 37 -1.86 -5.92 -10.52
N THR A 38 -1.49 -5.02 -11.43
CA THR A 38 -0.99 -3.68 -11.10
C THR A 38 -2.15 -2.74 -10.85
N PHE A 39 -2.08 -1.99 -9.76
CA PHE A 39 -3.04 -0.94 -9.42
C PHE A 39 -2.33 0.40 -9.40
N ASN A 40 -2.86 1.37 -10.14
CA ASN A 40 -2.46 2.76 -10.04
C ASN A 40 -3.41 3.45 -9.06
N ILE A 41 -2.86 4.05 -8.01
CA ILE A 41 -3.63 4.74 -6.97
C ILE A 41 -3.10 6.16 -6.79
N ALA A 42 -4.01 7.12 -6.70
CA ALA A 42 -3.69 8.49 -6.32
C ALA A 42 -3.95 8.67 -4.83
N MET A 43 -3.04 9.33 -4.12
CA MET A 43 -3.15 9.64 -2.70
C MET A 43 -2.78 11.10 -2.46
N PRO A 44 -3.29 11.72 -1.38
CA PRO A 44 -2.80 13.02 -0.93
C PRO A 44 -1.28 12.98 -0.73
N GLU A 45 -0.59 14.07 -1.06
CA GLU A 45 0.86 14.17 -0.97
C GLU A 45 1.38 13.82 0.43
N GLU A 46 0.78 14.42 1.45
CA GLU A 46 1.12 14.17 2.85
C GLU A 46 1.03 12.67 3.22
N LEU A 47 0.01 11.97 2.72
CA LEU A 47 -0.16 10.54 2.99
C LEU A 47 0.89 9.70 2.26
N ALA A 48 1.23 10.07 1.01
CA ALA A 48 2.26 9.40 0.25
C ALA A 48 3.65 9.55 0.92
N GLU A 49 3.95 10.72 1.47
CA GLU A 49 5.18 10.98 2.23
C GLU A 49 5.25 10.14 3.51
N GLN A 50 4.15 10.05 4.26
CA GLN A 50 4.10 9.20 5.45
C GLN A 50 4.33 7.73 5.10
N ILE A 51 3.72 7.24 4.02
CA ILE A 51 3.93 5.87 3.54
C ILE A 51 5.40 5.63 3.20
N ASP A 52 6.03 6.57 2.51
CA ASP A 52 7.45 6.47 2.15
C ASP A 52 8.35 6.41 3.38
N GLU A 53 8.08 7.25 4.36
CA GLU A 53 8.83 7.26 5.60
C GLU A 53 8.70 5.91 6.33
N GLN A 54 7.48 5.39 6.47
CA GLN A 54 7.26 4.11 7.14
C GLN A 54 7.87 2.93 6.38
N ALA A 55 7.79 2.92 5.05
CA ALA A 55 8.39 1.90 4.21
C ALA A 55 9.91 1.86 4.43
N ARG A 56 10.56 3.04 4.39
CA ARG A 56 12.02 3.18 4.66
C ARG A 56 12.40 2.72 6.05
N ARG A 57 11.64 3.10 7.09
CA ARG A 57 11.89 2.69 8.49
C ARG A 57 11.86 1.16 8.66
N GLN A 58 11.04 0.47 7.88
CA GLN A 58 10.92 -0.99 7.89
C GLN A 58 11.85 -1.69 6.90
N GLY A 59 12.71 -0.97 6.18
CA GLY A 59 13.59 -1.54 5.16
C GLY A 59 12.84 -2.15 3.98
N SER A 60 11.62 -1.68 3.71
CA SER A 60 10.73 -2.17 2.64
C SER A 60 10.52 -1.11 1.56
N ASN A 61 10.08 -1.53 0.37
CA ASN A 61 9.65 -0.57 -0.64
C ASN A 61 8.17 -0.17 -0.43
N ARG A 62 7.77 0.94 -1.05
CA ARG A 62 6.40 1.48 -0.97
C ARG A 62 5.34 0.45 -1.32
N SER A 63 5.57 -0.36 -2.36
CA SER A 63 4.59 -1.34 -2.83
C SER A 63 4.44 -2.49 -1.83
N ASP A 64 5.52 -2.94 -1.21
CA ASP A 64 5.50 -4.01 -0.21
C ASP A 64 4.82 -3.56 1.07
N PHE A 65 5.11 -2.34 1.52
CA PHE A 65 4.42 -1.73 2.65
C PHE A 65 2.90 -1.65 2.41
N ILE A 66 2.48 -1.12 1.25
CA ILE A 66 1.06 -1.02 0.89
C ILE A 66 0.43 -2.41 0.82
N ARG A 67 1.09 -3.40 0.19
CA ARG A 67 0.57 -4.78 0.12
C ARG A 67 0.38 -5.39 1.51
N ALA A 68 1.32 -5.17 2.43
CA ALA A 68 1.22 -5.66 3.80
C ALA A 68 0.05 -5.01 4.54
N ALA A 69 -0.06 -3.67 4.47
CA ALA A 69 -1.14 -2.92 5.10
C ALA A 69 -2.52 -3.34 4.58
N VAL A 70 -2.66 -3.51 3.25
CA VAL A 70 -3.92 -3.98 2.65
C VAL A 70 -4.27 -5.40 3.11
N ARG A 71 -3.28 -6.30 3.18
CA ARG A 71 -3.50 -7.68 3.65
C ARG A 71 -4.01 -7.68 5.09
N GLU A 72 -3.32 -6.97 5.98
CA GLU A 72 -3.71 -6.88 7.39
C GLU A 72 -5.12 -6.30 7.54
N GLN A 73 -5.44 -5.23 6.81
CA GLN A 73 -6.77 -4.62 6.87
C GLN A 73 -7.86 -5.60 6.42
N LEU A 74 -7.62 -6.37 5.35
CA LEU A 74 -8.59 -7.36 4.86
C LEU A 74 -8.78 -8.50 5.86
N GLU A 75 -7.71 -9.00 6.48
CA GLU A 75 -7.77 -10.03 7.52
C GLU A 75 -8.60 -9.56 8.72
N GLN A 76 -8.38 -8.32 9.18
CA GLN A 76 -9.14 -7.75 10.28
C GLN A 76 -10.62 -7.60 9.95
N LEU A 77 -10.95 -7.13 8.74
CA LEU A 77 -12.34 -7.02 8.29
C LEU A 77 -13.02 -8.40 8.23
N GLN A 78 -12.34 -9.42 7.71
CA GLN A 78 -12.85 -10.80 7.67
C GLN A 78 -13.06 -11.38 9.06
N ARG A 79 -12.13 -11.13 9.98
CA ARG A 79 -12.23 -11.56 11.37
C ARG A 79 -13.46 -10.95 12.05
N TRP A 80 -13.64 -9.62 11.93
CA TRP A 80 -14.80 -8.95 12.50
C TRP A 80 -16.12 -9.42 11.91
N GLN A 81 -16.16 -9.64 10.59
CA GLN A 81 -17.34 -10.18 9.93
C GLN A 81 -17.69 -11.58 10.44
N THR A 82 -16.68 -12.42 10.64
CA THR A 82 -16.86 -13.79 11.16
C THR A 82 -17.36 -13.77 12.59
N LEU A 83 -16.70 -13.02 13.48
CA LEU A 83 -17.12 -12.86 14.87
C LEU A 83 -18.54 -12.32 14.98
N THR A 84 -18.89 -11.31 14.18
CA THR A 84 -20.24 -10.73 14.18
C THR A 84 -21.28 -11.73 13.69
N ARG A 85 -20.96 -12.52 12.67
CA ARG A 85 -21.85 -13.57 12.15
C ARG A 85 -22.06 -14.66 13.19
N GLU A 86 -20.99 -15.15 13.81
CA GLU A 86 -21.06 -16.17 14.86
C GLU A 86 -21.84 -15.66 16.07
N ALA A 87 -21.56 -14.43 16.53
CA ALA A 87 -22.30 -13.80 17.61
C ALA A 87 -23.80 -13.75 17.30
N ARG A 88 -24.20 -13.39 16.07
CA ARG A 88 -25.61 -13.38 15.66
C ARG A 88 -26.23 -14.77 15.59
N GLN A 89 -25.49 -15.77 15.12
CA GLN A 89 -25.99 -17.14 14.97
C GLN A 89 -26.12 -17.86 16.32
N ASN A 90 -25.17 -17.64 17.21
CA ASN A 90 -25.11 -18.30 18.52
C ASN A 90 -25.84 -17.49 19.61
N TYR A 91 -26.40 -16.32 19.28
CA TYR A 91 -27.18 -15.55 20.23
C TYR A 91 -28.50 -16.25 20.54
N THR A 92 -28.57 -16.85 21.72
CA THR A 92 -29.78 -17.51 22.26
C THR A 92 -30.56 -16.62 23.23
N GLY A 93 -30.12 -15.38 23.43
CA GLY A 93 -30.74 -14.42 24.35
C GLY A 93 -31.96 -13.70 23.78
N SER A 94 -32.75 -13.10 24.66
CA SER A 94 -33.81 -12.15 24.32
C SER A 94 -33.19 -10.84 23.86
N ARG A 95 -33.72 -10.22 22.79
CA ARG A 95 -33.32 -8.84 22.45
C ARG A 95 -33.65 -7.93 23.61
N LEU A 96 -32.62 -7.40 24.26
CA LEU A 96 -32.78 -6.40 25.31
C LEU A 96 -33.26 -5.09 24.70
N THR A 97 -34.20 -4.45 25.37
CA THR A 97 -34.61 -3.09 25.07
C THR A 97 -33.59 -2.11 25.62
N GLU A 98 -33.56 -0.90 25.05
CA GLU A 98 -32.65 0.17 25.48
C GLU A 98 -32.83 0.50 26.98
N GLN A 99 -34.05 0.37 27.48
CA GLN A 99 -34.39 0.62 28.88
C GLN A 99 -33.77 -0.42 29.82
N GLU A 100 -33.84 -1.71 29.47
CA GLU A 100 -33.24 -2.80 30.26
C GLU A 100 -31.71 -2.69 30.31
N VAL A 101 -31.09 -2.24 29.23
CA VAL A 101 -29.64 -1.96 29.20
C VAL A 101 -29.31 -0.78 30.13
N ALA A 102 -30.07 0.30 30.06
CA ALA A 102 -29.86 1.48 30.90
C ALA A 102 -30.01 1.17 32.40
N ASP A 103 -31.02 0.37 32.76
CA ASP A 103 -31.26 -0.04 34.13
C ASP A 103 -30.14 -0.95 34.66
N THR A 104 -29.65 -1.88 33.83
CA THR A 104 -28.51 -2.75 34.17
C THR A 104 -27.23 -1.93 34.40
N VAL A 105 -26.92 -0.98 33.52
CA VAL A 105 -25.72 -0.14 33.63
C VAL A 105 -25.79 0.77 34.85
N ARG A 106 -26.97 1.33 35.16
CA ARG A 106 -27.17 2.16 36.36
C ARG A 106 -26.95 1.35 37.63
N ALA A 107 -27.60 0.18 37.74
CA ALA A 107 -27.43 -0.71 38.89
C ALA A 107 -25.97 -1.08 39.12
N HIS A 108 -25.22 -1.40 38.05
CA HIS A 108 -23.81 -1.75 38.18
C HIS A 108 -22.91 -0.59 38.61
N ARG A 109 -23.24 0.64 38.18
CA ARG A 109 -22.53 1.87 38.58
C ARG A 109 -22.75 2.20 40.05
N ASP A 110 -23.97 1.96 40.55
CA ASP A 110 -24.34 2.22 41.94
C ASP A 110 -23.68 1.20 42.90
N GLU A 111 -23.47 -0.05 42.46
CA GLU A 111 -22.72 -1.08 43.21
C GLU A 111 -21.22 -0.77 43.37
N HIS A 112 -20.66 0.06 42.48
CA HIS A 112 -19.24 0.39 42.45
C HIS A 112 -18.95 1.87 42.81
N SER A 113 -19.92 2.56 43.41
CA SER A 113 -19.78 3.90 43.98
C SER A 113 -19.69 3.88 45.51
#